data_AF-A0A840G4T6-F1
#
_entry.id   AF-A0A840G4T6-F1
#
_cell.length_a   1.000
_cell.length_b   1.000
_cell.length_c   1.000
_cell.angle_alpha   90.00
_cell.angle_beta   90.00
_cell.angle_gamma   90.00
#
_symmetry.space_group_name_H-M   'P 1'
#
loop_
_entity.id
_entity.type
_entity.pdbx_description
1 polymer ?
#
loop_
_entity_poly.entity_id
_entity_poly.type
_entity_poly.pdbx_seq_one_letter_code
_entity_poly.pdbx_strand_id
1 'polypeptide(L)'
;MNGHKIICGSLAWVCVAGAAGLLLAERDQVGQVANMFFAGICILLAFVFVWMGWWDDAVNDNAEPGRTERIAATTWLWTRRLLCWSAALVFLGVAVSMIFTGVALERATVFFSVLALGGMSLWVGLKGGGHVKSMSDDAAVHAERRKRYGWWF
;
A
#
# COMPACT_ATOMS: atom_id res chain seq x y z
N MET A 1 14.73 9.90 -17.62
CA MET A 1 14.08 8.89 -16.76
C MET A 1 13.68 9.55 -15.45
N ASN A 2 12.38 9.56 -15.12
CA ASN A 2 11.86 10.17 -13.89
C ASN A 2 12.43 9.46 -12.65
N GLY A 3 13.08 10.20 -11.74
CA GLY A 3 13.65 9.65 -10.49
C GLY A 3 12.63 8.89 -9.64
N HIS A 4 11.35 9.23 -9.77
CA HIS A 4 10.24 8.51 -9.13
C HIS A 4 10.17 7.03 -9.55
N LYS A 5 10.34 6.71 -10.84
CA LYS A 5 10.34 5.33 -11.35
C LYS A 5 11.48 4.49 -10.78
N ILE A 6 12.65 5.09 -10.61
CA ILE A 6 13.83 4.40 -10.04
C ILE A 6 13.55 4.06 -8.58
N ILE A 7 12.96 4.98 -7.82
CA ILE A 7 12.61 4.77 -6.41
C ILE A 7 11.52 3.69 -6.28
N CYS A 8 10.43 3.79 -7.05
CA CYS A 8 9.36 2.79 -7.05
C CYS A 8 9.86 1.41 -7.49
N GLY A 9 10.67 1.33 -8.55
CA GLY A 9 11.25 0.08 -9.02
C GLY A 9 12.21 -0.55 -8.00
N SER A 10 13.01 0.27 -7.31
CA SER A 10 13.93 -0.21 -6.28
C SER A 10 13.17 -0.74 -5.05
N LEU A 11 12.12 -0.04 -4.61
CA LEU A 11 11.27 -0.48 -3.51
C LEU A 11 10.50 -1.76 -3.87
N ALA A 12 10.03 -1.89 -5.11
CA ALA A 12 9.42 -3.12 -5.60
C ALA A 12 10.40 -4.30 -5.54
N TRP A 13 11.65 -4.10 -5.97
CA TRP A 13 12.69 -5.14 -5.91
C TRP A 13 13.02 -5.55 -4.49
N VAL A 14 13.10 -4.61 -3.54
CA VAL A 14 13.31 -4.91 -2.11
C VAL A 14 12.16 -5.77 -1.58
N CYS A 15 10.92 -5.45 -1.95
CA CYS A 15 9.76 -6.23 -1.57
C CYS A 15 9.78 -7.65 -2.17
N VAL A 16 10.14 -7.81 -3.45
CA VAL A 16 10.26 -9.14 -4.08
C VAL A 16 11.37 -9.96 -3.41
N ALA A 17 12.52 -9.35 -3.13
CA ALA A 17 13.63 -10.02 -2.44
C ALA A 17 13.25 -10.42 -1.01
N GLY A 18 12.54 -9.56 -0.28
CA GLY A 18 12.01 -9.87 1.05
C GLY A 18 11.01 -11.03 1.04
N ALA A 19 10.10 -11.07 0.06
CA ALA A 19 9.17 -12.18 -0.11
C ALA A 19 9.90 -13.50 -0.39
N ALA A 20 10.89 -13.48 -1.29
CA ALA A 20 11.69 -14.66 -1.61
C ALA A 20 12.47 -15.15 -0.37
N GLY A 21 13.10 -14.25 0.39
CA GLY A 21 13.79 -14.60 1.63
C GLY A 21 12.87 -15.22 2.68
N LEU A 22 11.64 -14.71 2.82
CA LEU A 22 10.64 -15.27 3.73
C LEU A 22 10.17 -16.67 3.29
N LEU A 23 9.96 -16.89 1.99
CA LEU A 23 9.52 -18.18 1.46
C LEU A 23 10.63 -19.25 1.49
N LEU A 24 11.90 -18.83 1.40
CA LEU A 24 13.06 -19.72 1.44
C LEU A 24 13.56 -20.01 2.86
N ALA A 25 13.09 -19.29 3.87
CA ALA A 25 13.50 -19.50 5.25
C ALA A 25 12.86 -20.78 5.82
N GLU A 26 13.69 -21.75 6.21
CA GLU A 26 13.23 -22.94 6.93
C GLU A 26 12.75 -22.57 8.34
N ARG A 27 11.51 -22.94 8.65
CA ARG A 27 10.81 -22.70 9.93
C ARG A 27 9.88 -23.87 10.24
N ASP A 28 9.46 -23.95 11.50
CA ASP A 28 8.36 -24.80 11.94
C ASP A 28 7.04 -24.45 11.24
N GLN A 29 6.05 -25.35 11.28
CA GLN A 29 4.79 -25.19 10.54
C GLN A 29 4.07 -23.86 10.83
N VAL A 30 4.14 -23.36 12.08
CA VAL A 30 3.57 -22.06 12.48
C VAL A 30 4.38 -20.90 11.88
N GLY A 31 5.71 -20.97 11.94
CA GLY A 31 6.59 -19.99 11.31
C GLY A 31 6.45 -19.97 9.79
N GLN A 32 6.19 -21.11 9.14
CA GLN A 32 6.01 -21.20 7.70
C GLN A 32 4.72 -20.52 7.23
N VAL A 33 3.61 -20.68 7.96
CA VAL A 33 2.35 -19.97 7.69
C VAL A 33 2.53 -18.46 7.85
N ALA A 34 3.23 -18.02 8.90
CA ALA A 34 3.54 -16.61 9.10
C ALA A 34 4.43 -16.05 7.95
N ASN A 35 5.43 -16.81 7.52
CA ASN A 35 6.30 -16.43 6.40
C ASN A 35 5.53 -16.30 5.07
N MET A 36 4.62 -17.22 4.77
CA MET A 36 3.76 -17.13 3.57
C MET A 36 2.88 -15.88 3.61
N PHE A 37 2.34 -15.55 4.78
CA PHE A 37 1.54 -14.36 4.99
C PHE A 37 2.35 -13.07 4.74
N PHE A 38 3.53 -12.94 5.35
CA PHE A 38 4.39 -11.78 5.16
C PHE A 38 4.96 -11.70 3.73
N ALA A 39 5.28 -12.84 3.11
CA ALA A 39 5.69 -12.88 1.71
C ALA A 39 4.57 -12.40 0.78
N GLY A 40 3.32 -12.78 1.06
CA GLY A 40 2.14 -12.24 0.37
C GLY A 40 2.05 -10.72 0.46
N ILE A 41 2.24 -10.15 1.66
CA ILE A 41 2.29 -8.69 1.85
C ILE A 41 3.42 -8.06 1.03
N CYS A 42 4.60 -8.65 1.03
CA CYS A 42 5.75 -8.15 0.27
C CYS A 42 5.49 -8.15 -1.24
N ILE A 43 4.98 -9.25 -1.82
CA ILE A 43 4.65 -9.31 -3.25
C ILE A 43 3.61 -8.25 -3.63
N LEU A 44 2.64 -8.06 -2.75
CA LEU A 44 1.53 -7.13 -2.92
C LEU A 44 1.99 -5.67 -2.83
N LEU A 45 2.95 -5.36 -1.95
CA LEU A 45 3.65 -4.07 -1.95
C LEU A 45 4.49 -3.86 -3.22
N ALA A 46 5.15 -4.90 -3.72
CA ALA A 46 5.91 -4.80 -4.98
C ALA A 46 4.99 -4.45 -6.15
N PHE A 47 3.83 -5.09 -6.25
CA PHE A 47 2.81 -4.76 -7.24
C PHE A 47 2.37 -3.28 -7.11
N VAL A 48 2.12 -2.80 -5.89
CA VAL A 48 1.72 -1.41 -5.64
C VAL A 48 2.81 -0.42 -6.09
N PHE A 49 4.08 -0.70 -5.81
CA PHE A 49 5.17 0.19 -6.20
C PHE A 49 5.38 0.23 -7.72
N VAL A 50 5.36 -0.93 -8.38
CA VAL A 50 5.43 -1.01 -9.86
C VAL A 50 4.30 -0.20 -10.48
N TRP A 51 3.09 -0.37 -9.96
CA TRP A 51 1.93 0.32 -10.49
C TRP A 51 1.94 1.82 -10.18
N MET A 52 2.39 2.28 -9.00
CA MET A 52 2.56 3.72 -8.72
C MET A 52 3.55 4.38 -9.68
N GLY A 53 4.69 3.73 -9.95
CA GLY A 53 5.67 4.25 -10.90
C GLY A 53 5.18 4.27 -12.35
N TRP A 54 4.23 3.41 -12.71
CA TRP A 54 3.61 3.40 -14.03
C TRP A 54 2.45 4.39 -14.17
N TRP A 55 1.58 4.48 -13.15
CA TRP A 55 0.37 5.29 -13.16
C TRP A 55 0.66 6.80 -13.19
N ASP A 56 1.67 7.26 -12.46
CA ASP A 56 2.00 8.70 -12.44
C ASP A 56 2.47 9.23 -13.80
N ASP A 57 3.09 8.40 -14.63
CA ASP A 57 3.46 8.79 -16.00
C ASP A 57 2.27 8.69 -16.97
N ALA A 58 1.33 7.76 -16.75
CA ALA A 58 0.16 7.58 -17.61
C ALA A 58 -0.91 8.68 -17.47
N VAL A 59 -0.96 9.35 -16.32
CA VAL A 59 -1.94 10.42 -16.03
C VAL A 59 -1.48 11.80 -16.54
N ASN A 60 -0.22 11.93 -16.97
CA ASN A 60 0.38 13.24 -17.27
C ASN A 60 0.01 13.83 -18.63
N ASP A 61 -0.97 13.26 -19.34
CA ASP A 61 -1.51 13.86 -20.57
C ASP A 61 -2.73 14.76 -20.25
N ASN A 62 -2.68 15.99 -20.78
CA ASN A 62 -3.76 16.99 -20.73
C ASN A 62 -4.99 16.62 -21.58
N ALA A 63 -5.03 15.43 -22.16
CA ALA A 63 -6.13 14.93 -22.96
C ALA A 63 -7.31 14.50 -22.08
N GLU A 64 -8.53 14.56 -22.62
CA GLU A 64 -9.69 13.99 -21.95
C GLU A 64 -9.48 12.48 -21.71
N PRO A 65 -9.81 11.97 -20.51
CA PRO A 65 -9.52 10.59 -20.17
C PRO A 65 -10.37 9.64 -21.00
N GLY A 66 -9.70 8.79 -21.80
CA GLY A 66 -10.32 7.75 -22.60
C GLY A 66 -11.03 6.69 -21.74
N ARG A 67 -11.88 5.86 -22.36
CA ARG A 67 -12.58 4.76 -21.66
C ARG A 67 -11.62 3.77 -21.01
N THR A 68 -10.52 3.43 -21.68
CA THR A 68 -9.50 2.51 -21.17
C THR A 68 -8.74 3.09 -19.98
N GLU A 69 -8.40 4.38 -20.02
CA GLU A 69 -7.78 5.10 -18.90
C GLU A 69 -8.71 5.12 -17.68
N ARG A 70 -10.00 5.41 -17.87
CA ARG A 70 -11.00 5.39 -16.78
C ARG A 70 -11.12 4.00 -16.14
N ILE A 71 -11.14 2.94 -16.94
CA ILE A 71 -11.18 1.56 -16.43
C ILE A 71 -9.90 1.26 -15.66
N ALA A 72 -8.73 1.56 -16.21
CA ALA A 72 -7.45 1.36 -15.53
C ALA A 72 -7.35 2.15 -14.22
N ALA A 73 -7.79 3.41 -14.21
CA ALA A 73 -7.84 4.27 -13.03
C ALA A 73 -8.74 3.68 -11.94
N THR A 74 -9.92 3.23 -12.34
CA THR A 74 -10.93 2.68 -11.43
C THR A 74 -10.47 1.35 -10.86
N THR A 75 -9.96 0.45 -11.70
CA THR A 75 -9.36 -0.81 -11.26
C THR A 75 -8.22 -0.54 -10.29
N TRP A 76 -7.32 0.39 -10.61
CA TRP A 76 -6.22 0.75 -9.72
C TRP A 76 -6.70 1.26 -8.36
N LEU A 77 -7.68 2.16 -8.35
CA LEU A 77 -8.25 2.71 -7.13
C LEU A 77 -8.84 1.62 -6.24
N TRP A 78 -9.58 0.68 -6.83
CA TRP A 78 -10.15 -0.46 -6.11
C TRP A 78 -9.09 -1.44 -5.62
N THR A 79 -8.13 -1.80 -6.46
CA THR A 79 -7.00 -2.65 -6.08
C THR A 79 -6.26 -1.99 -4.90
N ARG A 80 -5.86 -0.72 -5.02
CA ARG A 80 -5.21 0.02 -3.93
C ARG A 80 -6.05 0.01 -2.65
N ARG A 81 -7.36 0.26 -2.73
CA ARG A 81 -8.25 0.20 -1.55
C ARG A 81 -8.25 -1.17 -0.91
N LEU A 82 -8.50 -2.24 -1.67
CA LEU A 82 -8.55 -3.59 -1.15
C LEU A 82 -7.22 -3.98 -0.50
N LEU A 83 -6.10 -3.65 -1.14
CA LEU A 83 -4.76 -3.92 -0.63
C LEU A 83 -4.48 -3.16 0.66
N CYS A 84 -4.67 -1.85 0.65
CA CYS A 84 -4.44 -1.00 1.81
C CYS A 84 -5.40 -1.30 2.98
N TRP A 85 -6.66 -1.62 2.71
CA TRP A 85 -7.62 -1.96 3.74
C TRP A 85 -7.37 -3.35 4.31
N SER A 86 -6.96 -4.33 3.48
CA SER A 86 -6.56 -5.65 3.99
C SER A 86 -5.32 -5.55 4.88
N ALA A 87 -4.31 -4.77 4.48
CA ALA A 87 -3.14 -4.49 5.32
C ALA A 87 -3.53 -3.76 6.62
N ALA A 88 -4.44 -2.78 6.54
CA ALA A 88 -4.95 -2.09 7.72
C ALA A 88 -5.65 -3.04 8.68
N LEU A 89 -6.51 -3.94 8.19
CA LEU A 89 -7.21 -4.94 9.00
C LEU A 89 -6.22 -5.84 9.75
N VAL A 90 -5.16 -6.27 9.08
CA VAL A 90 -4.10 -7.08 9.68
C VAL A 90 -3.39 -6.31 10.79
N PHE A 91 -2.87 -5.12 10.49
CA PHE A 91 -2.12 -4.35 11.46
C PHE A 91 -2.99 -3.95 12.66
N LEU A 92 -4.19 -3.43 12.41
CA LEU A 92 -5.11 -3.07 13.49
C LEU A 92 -5.59 -4.29 14.26
N GLY A 93 -5.79 -5.44 13.61
CA GLY A 93 -6.11 -6.70 14.27
C GLY A 93 -4.99 -7.17 15.20
N VAL A 94 -3.72 -7.07 14.78
CA VAL A 94 -2.56 -7.33 15.64
C VAL A 94 -2.54 -6.36 16.82
N ALA A 95 -2.72 -5.05 16.59
CA ALA A 95 -2.76 -4.06 17.67
C ALA A 95 -3.88 -4.37 18.70
N VAL A 96 -5.08 -4.72 18.23
CA VAL A 96 -6.21 -5.14 19.07
C VAL A 96 -5.87 -6.40 19.86
N SER A 97 -5.24 -7.40 19.24
CA SER A 97 -4.83 -8.62 19.95
C SER A 97 -3.85 -8.33 21.09
N MET A 98 -2.91 -7.39 20.88
CA MET A 98 -1.94 -6.98 21.91
C MET A 98 -2.63 -6.31 23.11
N ILE A 99 -3.72 -5.57 22.88
CA ILE A 99 -4.54 -4.99 23.96
C ILE A 99 -5.17 -6.09 24.81
N PHE A 100 -5.77 -7.11 24.17
CA PHE A 100 -6.41 -8.21 24.87
C PHE A 100 -5.43 -9.12 25.63
N THR A 101 -4.21 -9.29 25.14
CA THR A 101 -3.17 -10.07 25.83
C THR A 101 -2.39 -9.28 26.89
N GLY A 102 -2.70 -7.98 27.05
CA GLY A 102 -1.93 -7.05 27.87
C GLY A 102 -0.69 -6.53 27.14
N VAL A 103 -0.63 -5.22 26.94
CA VAL A 103 0.53 -4.56 26.31
C VAL A 103 1.63 -4.41 27.36
N ALA A 104 2.63 -5.30 27.33
CA ALA A 104 3.85 -5.11 28.11
C ALA A 104 4.62 -3.87 27.61
N LEU A 105 5.25 -3.12 28.53
CA LEU A 105 6.00 -1.90 28.21
C LEU A 105 7.09 -2.16 27.14
N GLU A 106 7.72 -3.33 27.19
CA GLU A 106 8.73 -3.78 26.22
C GLU A 106 8.19 -3.93 24.79
N ARG A 107 6.88 -4.12 24.63
CA ARG A 107 6.20 -4.26 23.33
C ARG A 107 5.50 -2.98 22.88
N ALA A 108 5.60 -1.89 23.65
CA ALA A 108 4.95 -0.62 23.33
C ALA A 108 5.39 -0.07 21.96
N THR A 109 6.70 -0.13 21.65
CA THR A 109 7.23 0.32 20.35
C THR A 109 6.62 -0.43 19.18
N VAL A 110 6.47 -1.76 19.32
CA VAL A 110 5.84 -2.60 18.31
C VAL A 110 4.36 -2.24 18.17
N PHE A 111 3.65 -2.07 19.29
CA PHE A 111 2.25 -1.66 19.29
C PHE A 111 2.02 -0.34 18.54
N PHE A 112 2.78 0.71 18.87
CA PHE A 112 2.66 2.01 18.20
C PHE A 112 3.04 1.95 16.72
N SER A 113 4.05 1.15 16.37
CA SER A 113 4.48 0.97 14.98
C SER A 113 3.38 0.29 14.15
N VAL A 114 2.80 -0.79 14.67
CA VAL A 114 1.71 -1.51 14.01
C VAL A 114 0.47 -0.63 13.89
N LEU A 115 0.14 0.15 14.93
CA LEU A 115 -0.99 1.09 14.91
C LEU A 115 -0.78 2.20 13.87
N ALA A 116 0.42 2.78 13.80
CA ALA A 116 0.78 3.78 12.79
C ALA A 116 0.72 3.20 11.37
N LEU A 117 1.23 1.98 11.15
CA LEU A 117 1.16 1.29 9.86
C LEU A 117 -0.29 1.01 9.44
N GLY A 118 -1.15 0.58 10.37
CA GLY A 118 -2.57 0.37 10.12
C GLY A 118 -3.29 1.66 9.73
N GLY A 119 -3.06 2.75 10.49
CA GLY A 119 -3.62 4.07 10.20
C GLY A 119 -3.15 4.64 8.86
N MET A 120 -1.85 4.54 8.57
CA MET A 120 -1.29 4.95 7.27
C MET A 120 -1.86 4.14 6.12
N SER A 121 -2.04 2.83 6.32
CA SER A 121 -2.67 1.97 5.31
C SER A 121 -4.10 2.41 5.02
N LEU A 122 -4.91 2.73 6.03
CA LEU A 122 -6.25 3.31 5.82
C LEU A 122 -6.20 4.63 5.04
N TRP A 123 -5.30 5.53 5.41
CA TRP A 123 -5.13 6.83 4.76
C TRP A 123 -4.81 6.68 3.26
N VAL A 124 -3.79 5.89 2.94
CA VAL A 124 -3.35 5.63 1.57
C VAL A 124 -4.43 4.89 0.77
N GLY A 125 -5.19 3.99 1.41
CA GLY A 125 -6.34 3.35 0.78
C GLY A 125 -7.44 4.36 0.41
N LEU A 126 -7.73 5.32 1.29
CA LEU A 126 -8.77 6.33 1.08
C LEU A 126 -8.38 7.39 0.06
N LYS A 127 -7.26 8.07 0.26
CA LYS A 127 -6.83 9.22 -0.56
C LYS A 127 -5.82 8.83 -1.63
N GLY A 128 -4.84 8.02 -1.25
CA GLY A 128 -3.68 7.73 -2.09
C GLY A 128 -2.48 8.57 -1.68
N GLY A 129 -1.51 8.68 -2.59
CA GLY A 129 -0.41 9.65 -2.48
C GLY A 129 -0.57 10.77 -3.51
N GLY A 130 -0.35 12.00 -3.07
CA GLY A 130 -0.21 13.18 -3.90
C GLY A 130 1.23 13.38 -4.40
N HIS A 131 1.43 14.40 -5.23
CA HIS A 131 2.70 14.73 -5.87
C HIS A 131 3.79 15.16 -4.86
N VAL A 132 3.41 15.80 -3.75
CA VAL A 132 4.30 16.48 -2.79
C VAL A 132 4.38 15.74 -1.44
N LYS A 133 3.95 14.47 -1.38
CA LYS A 133 4.03 13.60 -0.18
C LYS A 133 3.55 14.29 1.12
N SER A 134 2.45 15.02 1.04
CA SER A 134 1.81 15.67 2.19
C SER A 134 0.34 15.30 2.26
N MET A 135 -0.22 15.19 3.46
CA MET A 135 -1.63 14.78 3.64
C MET A 135 -2.62 15.74 2.96
N SER A 136 -2.34 17.04 2.94
CA SER A 136 -3.17 18.02 2.24
C SER A 136 -3.13 17.84 0.72
N ASP A 137 -1.96 17.49 0.19
CA ASP A 137 -1.76 17.24 -1.23
C ASP A 137 -2.41 15.91 -1.67
N ASP A 138 -2.33 14.86 -0.84
CA ASP A 138 -3.03 13.60 -1.08
C ASP A 138 -4.54 13.82 -1.28
N ALA A 139 -5.14 14.70 -0.45
CA ALA A 139 -6.55 15.04 -0.53
C ALA A 139 -6.90 15.85 -1.79
N ALA A 140 -6.05 16.82 -2.15
CA ALA A 140 -6.23 17.64 -3.34
C ALA A 140 -6.15 16.81 -4.63
N VAL A 141 -5.12 15.97 -4.75
CA VAL A 141 -4.92 15.07 -5.89
C VAL A 141 -6.05 14.04 -5.99
N HIS A 142 -6.55 13.55 -4.86
CA HIS A 142 -7.72 12.67 -4.87
C HIS A 142 -8.96 13.39 -5.43
N ALA A 143 -9.22 14.64 -5.02
CA ALA A 143 -10.34 15.43 -5.52
C ALA A 143 -10.21 15.72 -7.03
N GLU A 144 -8.99 16.02 -7.49
CA GLU A 144 -8.70 16.21 -8.91
C GLU A 144 -8.96 14.95 -9.73
N ARG A 145 -8.42 13.80 -9.30
CA ARG A 145 -8.64 12.50 -9.96
C ARG A 145 -10.12 12.10 -9.93
N ARG A 146 -10.82 12.38 -8.81
CA ARG A 146 -12.27 12.17 -8.69
C ARG A 146 -13.04 12.96 -9.74
N LYS A 147 -12.70 14.24 -9.95
CA LYS A 147 -13.31 15.10 -10.97
C LYS A 147 -12.97 14.62 -12.39
N ARG A 148 -11.71 14.26 -12.66
CA ARG A 148 -11.24 13.79 -13.97
C ARG A 148 -11.92 12.49 -14.40
N TYR A 149 -12.02 11.52 -13.50
CA TYR A 149 -12.57 10.19 -13.81
C TYR A 149 -14.06 10.03 -13.53
N GLY A 150 -14.72 11.05 -12.96
CA GLY A 150 -16.15 11.01 -12.64
C GLY A 150 -16.49 10.07 -11.49
N TRP A 151 -15.57 9.88 -10.54
CA TRP A 151 -15.82 9.04 -9.38
C TRP A 151 -16.79 9.72 -8.40
N TRP A 152 -17.75 8.97 -7.91
CA TRP A 152 -18.78 9.45 -6.97
C TRP A 152 -18.37 9.42 -5.50
N PHE A 153 -17.21 8.83 -5.17
CA PHE A 153 -16.67 8.72 -3.81
C PHE A 153 -15.34 9.46 -3.66
#